data_AF-A0A089LVK1-F1
#
_entry.id   AF-A0A089LVK1-F1
#
_cell.length_a   1.000
_cell.length_b   1.000
_cell.length_c   1.000
_cell.angle_alpha   90.00
_cell.angle_beta   90.00
_cell.angle_gamma   90.00
#
_symmetry.space_group_name_H-M   'P 1'
#
loop_
_entity.id
_entity.type
_entity.pdbx_description
1 polymer ?
#
loop_
_entity_poly.entity_id
_entity_poly.type
_entity_poly.pdbx_seq_one_letter_code
_entity_poly.pdbx_strand_id
1 'polypeptide(L)'
;MSNHPEKHPEEQLSAYLDGELGEEDRMLVESHLKECPECRMLVDELLSNQHLLLSAFESMSPREDLEASVAAHISKEAHPLPVVKRTLSFALSAISFFAVIGLVLGALYIKMFAGAVKLMKPLLFLSTHLIAEMPLLMGVVILFSVTALTLSAVSLLRLLRTTTS
;
A
#
# COMPACT_ATOMS: atom_id res chain seq x y z
N MET A 1 -52.24 19.16 39.48
CA MET A 1 -51.12 19.28 38.52
C MET A 1 -49.82 19.40 39.29
N SER A 2 -49.14 18.28 39.54
CA SER A 2 -47.81 18.27 40.16
C SER A 2 -46.88 17.52 39.21
N ASN A 3 -46.15 18.28 38.40
CA ASN A 3 -45.10 17.78 37.53
C ASN A 3 -43.93 17.33 38.42
N HIS A 4 -43.76 16.02 38.60
CA HIS A 4 -42.58 15.43 39.22
C HIS A 4 -41.76 14.73 38.13
N PRO A 5 -40.56 15.24 37.80
CA PRO A 5 -39.75 14.74 36.67
C PRO A 5 -39.25 13.29 36.86
N GLU A 6 -39.34 12.73 38.07
CA GLU A 6 -38.93 11.34 38.33
C GLU A 6 -40.03 10.29 38.12
N LYS A 7 -41.30 10.71 37.92
CA LYS A 7 -42.43 9.77 37.89
C LYS A 7 -42.90 9.40 36.48
N HIS A 8 -42.71 10.26 35.49
CA HIS A 8 -43.15 10.05 34.10
C HIS A 8 -42.09 10.62 33.15
N PRO A 9 -41.21 9.78 32.57
CA PRO A 9 -40.10 10.26 31.77
C PRO A 9 -40.55 10.61 30.34
N GLU A 10 -41.15 11.79 30.16
CA GLU A 10 -41.71 12.26 28.87
C GLU A 10 -40.70 12.19 27.70
N GLU A 11 -39.45 12.61 27.92
CA GLU A 11 -38.39 12.53 26.90
C GLU A 11 -38.08 11.08 26.49
N GLN A 12 -38.07 10.14 27.45
CA GLN A 12 -37.85 8.73 27.16
C GLN A 12 -39.07 8.10 26.48
N LEU A 13 -40.29 8.55 26.79
CA LEU A 13 -41.50 8.10 26.11
C LEU A 13 -41.55 8.55 24.65
N SER A 14 -41.10 9.76 24.33
CA SER A 14 -40.96 10.21 22.93
C SER A 14 -39.90 9.40 22.20
N ALA A 15 -38.70 9.26 22.78
CA ALA A 15 -37.62 8.47 22.19
C ALA A 15 -38.01 6.98 22.02
N TYR A 16 -38.85 6.45 22.91
CA TYR A 16 -39.43 5.11 22.79
C TYR A 16 -40.35 4.99 21.57
N LEU A 17 -41.21 5.99 21.33
CA LEU A 17 -42.11 6.03 20.17
C LEU A 17 -41.33 6.16 18.84
N ASP A 18 -40.25 6.92 18.83
CA ASP A 18 -39.40 7.13 17.66
C ASP A 18 -38.41 5.97 17.40
N GLY A 19 -38.29 5.03 18.34
CA GLY A 19 -37.38 3.89 18.25
C GLY A 19 -35.90 4.25 18.47
N GLU A 20 -35.63 5.37 19.14
CA GLU A 20 -34.28 5.90 19.38
C GLU A 20 -33.65 5.42 20.70
N LEU A 21 -34.40 4.72 21.54
CA LEU A 21 -33.87 4.13 22.78
C LEU A 21 -33.02 2.89 22.53
N GLY A 22 -31.91 2.79 23.28
CA GLY A 22 -31.16 1.54 23.40
C GLY A 22 -31.95 0.47 24.16
N GLU A 23 -31.53 -0.80 24.05
CA GLU A 23 -32.29 -1.94 24.56
C GLU A 23 -32.51 -1.89 26.09
N GLU A 24 -31.55 -1.41 26.86
CA GLU A 24 -31.66 -1.27 28.33
C GLU A 24 -32.72 -0.24 28.74
N ASP A 25 -32.67 0.96 28.16
CA ASP A 25 -33.64 2.02 28.41
C ASP A 25 -35.04 1.66 27.92
N ARG A 26 -35.12 0.95 26.78
CA ARG A 26 -36.38 0.44 26.24
C ARG A 26 -37.07 -0.51 27.21
N MET A 27 -36.34 -1.44 27.83
CA MET A 27 -36.89 -2.35 28.84
C MET A 27 -37.38 -1.62 30.09
N LEU A 28 -36.69 -0.56 30.52
CA LEU A 28 -37.10 0.26 31.67
C LEU A 28 -38.42 0.99 31.37
N VAL A 29 -38.55 1.58 30.19
CA VAL A 29 -39.77 2.25 29.75
C VAL A 29 -40.92 1.24 29.59
N GLU A 30 -40.69 0.07 28.99
CA GLU A 30 -41.70 -0.98 28.89
C GLU A 30 -42.18 -1.49 30.25
N SER A 31 -41.27 -1.62 31.22
CA SER A 31 -41.63 -1.96 32.61
C SER A 31 -42.49 -0.86 33.23
N HIS A 32 -42.11 0.41 33.04
CA HIS A 32 -42.88 1.55 33.53
C HIS A 32 -44.28 1.60 32.92
N LEU A 33 -44.43 1.35 31.61
CA LEU A 33 -45.73 1.32 30.93
C LEU A 33 -46.64 0.20 31.42
N LYS A 34 -46.09 -0.90 31.95
CA LYS A 34 -46.86 -1.99 32.58
C LYS A 34 -47.48 -1.56 33.92
N GLU A 35 -46.74 -0.74 34.68
CA GLU A 35 -47.11 -0.32 36.04
C GLU A 35 -47.86 1.02 36.08
N CYS A 36 -47.65 1.89 35.10
CA CYS A 36 -48.24 3.22 35.05
C CYS A 36 -49.33 3.35 33.96
N PRO A 37 -50.62 3.41 34.32
CA PRO A 37 -51.71 3.58 33.36
C PRO A 37 -51.74 4.99 32.72
N GLU A 38 -51.27 6.03 33.43
CA GLU A 38 -51.23 7.41 32.90
C GLU A 38 -50.25 7.51 31.72
N CYS A 39 -49.04 6.97 31.85
CA CYS A 39 -48.08 6.93 30.75
C CYS A 39 -48.54 6.08 29.57
N ARG A 40 -49.29 4.99 29.84
CA ARG A 40 -49.86 4.18 28.76
C ARG A 40 -50.90 4.96 27.96
N MET A 41 -51.80 5.66 28.65
CA MET A 41 -52.77 6.53 27.98
C MET A 41 -52.09 7.62 27.15
N LEU A 42 -51.02 8.22 27.66
CA LEU A 42 -50.26 9.23 26.93
C LEU A 42 -49.64 8.66 25.64
N VAL A 43 -49.02 7.48 25.73
CA VAL A 43 -48.45 6.77 24.56
C VAL A 43 -49.54 6.42 23.54
N ASP A 44 -50.68 5.90 23.99
CA ASP A 44 -51.81 5.56 23.12
C ASP A 44 -52.39 6.80 22.42
N GLU A 45 -52.48 7.93 23.13
CA GLU A 45 -52.90 9.21 22.57
C GLU A 45 -51.94 9.70 21.48
N LEU A 46 -50.63 9.65 21.74
CA LEU A 46 -49.60 10.05 20.78
C LEU A 46 -49.61 9.17 19.52
N LEU A 47 -49.76 7.85 19.68
CA LEU A 47 -49.89 6.91 18.55
C LEU A 47 -51.16 7.20 17.72
N SER A 48 -52.27 7.51 18.39
CA SER A 48 -53.51 7.86 17.69
C SER A 48 -53.36 9.14 16.84
N ASN A 49 -52.65 10.15 17.36
CA ASN A 49 -52.35 11.37 16.63
C ASN A 49 -51.43 11.12 15.44
N GLN A 50 -50.41 10.26 15.59
CA GLN A 50 -49.53 9.86 14.49
C GLN A 50 -50.32 9.17 13.36
N HIS A 51 -51.24 8.27 13.70
CA HIS A 51 -52.11 7.61 12.72
C HIS A 51 -53.01 8.60 11.98
N LEU A 52 -53.60 9.57 12.68
CA LEU A 52 -54.41 10.62 12.06
C LEU A 52 -53.58 11.45 11.07
N LEU A 53 -52.36 11.84 11.45
CA LEU A 53 -51.45 12.57 10.56
C LEU A 53 -51.09 11.73 9.33
N LEU A 54 -50.67 10.48 9.50
CA LEU A 54 -50.32 9.59 8.40
C LEU A 54 -51.49 9.41 7.42
N SER A 55 -52.70 9.23 7.93
CA SER A 55 -53.90 9.11 7.08
C SER A 55 -54.21 10.39 6.30
N ALA A 56 -53.95 11.56 6.90
CA ALA A 56 -54.10 12.85 6.23
C ALA A 56 -53.03 13.04 5.14
N PHE A 57 -51.78 12.63 5.39
CA PHE A 57 -50.69 12.69 4.42
C PHE A 57 -50.85 11.69 3.27
N GLU A 58 -51.39 10.50 3.51
CA GLU A 58 -51.63 9.50 2.47
C GLU A 58 -52.66 9.98 1.42
N SER A 59 -53.59 10.86 1.83
CA SER A 59 -54.49 11.55 0.92
C SER A 59 -53.80 12.62 0.05
N MET A 60 -52.60 13.05 0.43
CA MET A 60 -51.80 14.04 -0.28
C MET A 60 -50.76 13.31 -1.13
N SER A 61 -51.09 13.04 -2.40
CA SER A 61 -50.14 12.39 -3.29
C SER A 61 -48.91 13.27 -3.51
N PRO A 62 -47.69 12.70 -3.46
CA PRO A 62 -46.48 13.44 -3.82
C PRO A 62 -46.59 13.98 -5.26
N ARG A 63 -45.93 15.11 -5.52
CA ARG A 63 -45.81 15.65 -6.89
C ARG A 63 -45.08 14.63 -7.77
N GLU A 64 -45.59 14.40 -8.99
CA GLU A 64 -45.07 13.39 -9.94
C GLU A 64 -43.58 13.55 -10.33
N ASP A 65 -42.98 14.71 -10.05
CA ASP A 65 -41.58 15.02 -10.33
C ASP A 65 -40.64 14.90 -9.11
N LEU A 66 -41.14 14.53 -7.92
CA LEU A 66 -40.34 14.50 -6.69
C LEU A 66 -39.18 13.50 -6.79
N GLU A 67 -39.44 12.29 -7.28
CA GLU A 67 -38.40 11.28 -7.46
C GLU A 67 -37.30 11.76 -8.42
N ALA A 68 -37.71 12.34 -9.56
CA ALA A 68 -36.79 12.88 -10.55
C ALA A 68 -35.97 14.06 -9.99
N SER A 69 -36.60 14.93 -9.20
CA SER A 69 -35.95 16.08 -8.57
C SER A 69 -34.95 15.68 -7.49
N VAL A 70 -35.28 14.69 -6.65
CA VAL A 70 -34.40 14.16 -5.60
C VAL A 70 -33.21 13.42 -6.22
N ALA A 71 -33.45 12.56 -7.21
CA ALA A 71 -32.39 11.85 -7.92
C ALA A 71 -31.40 12.83 -8.59
N ALA A 72 -31.90 13.92 -9.17
CA ALA A 72 -31.07 14.96 -9.76
C ALA A 72 -30.23 15.72 -8.73
N HIS A 73 -30.73 15.93 -7.50
CA HIS A 73 -29.97 16.59 -6.43
C HIS A 73 -28.90 15.67 -5.82
N ILE A 74 -29.23 14.41 -5.54
CA ILE A 74 -28.27 13.43 -5.01
C ILE A 74 -27.10 13.21 -5.98
N SER A 75 -27.39 13.15 -7.29
CA SER A 75 -26.38 13.00 -8.32
C SER A 75 -25.44 14.22 -8.44
N LYS A 76 -25.94 15.43 -8.14
CA LYS A 76 -25.11 16.63 -8.09
C LYS A 76 -24.19 16.65 -6.88
N GLU A 77 -24.64 16.21 -5.71
CA GLU A 77 -23.81 16.17 -4.50
C GLU A 77 -22.84 14.98 -4.46
N ALA A 78 -23.14 13.92 -5.21
CA ALA A 78 -22.21 12.85 -5.52
C ALA A 78 -21.13 13.32 -6.52
N HIS A 79 -20.40 14.38 -6.17
CA HIS A 79 -19.15 14.71 -6.84
C HIS A 79 -18.12 13.63 -6.47
N PRO A 80 -17.74 12.71 -7.39
CA PRO A 80 -16.59 11.87 -7.13
C PRO A 80 -15.39 12.81 -6.95
N LEU A 81 -14.77 12.76 -5.76
CA LEU A 81 -13.47 13.40 -5.53
C LEU A 81 -12.56 13.14 -6.74
N PRO A 82 -11.80 14.12 -7.24
CA PRO A 82 -11.08 14.02 -8.51
C PRO A 82 -9.93 13.01 -8.41
N VAL A 83 -10.24 11.73 -8.61
CA VAL A 83 -9.30 10.61 -8.48
C VAL A 83 -8.10 10.78 -9.41
N VAL A 84 -8.29 11.49 -10.53
CA VAL A 84 -7.25 11.82 -11.53
C VAL A 84 -6.14 12.72 -10.97
N LYS A 85 -6.45 13.70 -10.10
CA LYS A 85 -5.41 14.56 -9.49
C LYS A 85 -4.58 13.77 -8.46
N ARG A 86 -5.20 12.79 -7.82
CA ARG A 86 -4.55 11.94 -6.81
C ARG A 86 -3.59 10.93 -7.45
N THR A 87 -3.96 10.28 -8.55
CA THR A 87 -3.06 9.35 -9.26
C THR A 87 -1.87 10.05 -9.91
N LEU A 88 -2.06 11.23 -10.50
CA LEU A 88 -0.97 12.03 -11.07
C LEU A 88 0.05 12.47 -10.00
N SER A 89 -0.42 12.82 -8.80
CA SER A 89 0.44 13.19 -7.68
C SER A 89 1.28 12.01 -7.18
N PHE A 90 0.69 10.82 -7.08
CA PHE A 90 1.44 9.60 -6.74
C PHE A 90 2.45 9.23 -7.83
N ALA A 91 2.10 9.36 -9.11
CA ALA A 91 3.01 9.12 -10.22
C ALA A 91 4.23 10.06 -10.18
N LEU A 92 4.03 11.37 -9.94
CA LEU A 92 5.14 12.32 -9.79
C LEU A 92 6.04 11.96 -8.60
N SER A 93 5.45 11.58 -7.47
CA SER A 93 6.20 11.20 -6.27
C SER A 93 7.05 9.94 -6.49
N ALA A 94 6.51 8.95 -7.21
CA ALA A 94 7.22 7.72 -7.55
C ALA A 94 8.40 7.99 -8.51
N ILE A 95 8.19 8.83 -9.53
CA ILE A 95 9.26 9.23 -10.47
C ILE A 95 10.41 9.90 -9.71
N SER A 96 10.08 10.84 -8.80
CA SER A 96 11.09 11.51 -7.97
C SER A 96 11.89 10.52 -7.11
N PHE A 97 11.21 9.55 -6.48
CA PHE A 97 11.85 8.52 -5.65
C PHE A 97 12.84 7.66 -6.44
N PHE A 98 12.43 7.16 -7.61
CA PHE A 98 13.32 6.37 -8.48
C PHE A 98 14.50 7.18 -9.01
N ALA A 99 14.28 8.46 -9.33
CA ALA A 99 15.36 9.36 -9.76
C ALA A 99 16.41 9.56 -8.65
N VAL A 100 15.98 9.79 -7.41
CA VAL A 100 16.88 9.93 -6.25
C VAL A 100 17.65 8.65 -6.00
N ILE A 101 16.98 7.49 -6.03
CA ILE A 101 17.64 6.18 -5.86
C ILE A 101 18.70 5.96 -6.93
N GLY A 102 18.36 6.20 -8.21
CA GLY A 102 19.30 6.08 -9.32
C GLY A 102 20.53 6.95 -9.15
N LEU A 103 20.35 8.19 -8.68
CA LEU A 103 21.45 9.12 -8.43
C LEU A 103 22.36 8.66 -7.29
N VAL A 104 21.80 8.16 -6.19
CA VAL A 104 22.57 7.63 -5.05
C VAL A 104 23.35 6.37 -5.44
N LEU A 105 22.68 5.41 -6.10
CA LEU A 105 23.32 4.17 -6.56
C LEU A 105 24.40 4.45 -7.61
N GLY A 106 24.14 5.36 -8.55
CA GLY A 106 25.13 5.79 -9.53
C GLY A 106 26.35 6.42 -8.90
N ALA A 107 26.17 7.31 -7.91
CA ALA A 107 27.27 7.91 -7.18
C ALA A 107 28.10 6.87 -6.39
N LEU A 108 27.44 5.87 -5.80
CA LEU A 108 28.12 4.75 -5.13
C LEU A 108 28.94 3.93 -6.14
N TYR A 109 28.36 3.62 -7.30
CA TYR A 109 29.03 2.87 -8.36
C TYR A 109 30.27 3.59 -8.89
N ILE A 110 30.17 4.90 -9.16
CA ILE A 110 31.31 5.71 -9.60
C ILE A 110 32.43 5.69 -8.54
N LYS A 111 32.09 5.84 -7.25
CA LYS A 111 33.07 5.78 -6.16
C LYS A 111 33.73 4.40 -6.05
N MET A 112 32.95 3.32 -6.16
CA MET A 112 33.48 1.95 -6.16
C MET A 112 34.42 1.70 -7.34
N PHE A 113 34.01 2.11 -8.55
CA PHE A 113 34.83 1.98 -9.75
C PHE A 113 36.14 2.78 -9.64
N ALA A 114 36.07 4.03 -9.18
CA ALA A 114 37.27 4.84 -8.93
C ALA A 114 38.19 4.22 -7.88
N GLY A 115 37.63 3.63 -6.83
CA GLY A 115 38.38 2.86 -5.82
C GLY A 115 39.06 1.63 -6.42
N ALA A 116 38.35 0.85 -7.21
CA ALA A 116 38.90 -0.32 -7.90
C ALA A 116 40.05 0.06 -8.83
N VAL A 117 39.93 1.15 -9.60
CA VAL A 117 41.01 1.68 -10.45
C VAL A 117 42.23 2.11 -9.60
N LYS A 118 42.00 2.74 -8.44
CA LYS A 118 43.09 3.11 -7.52
C LYS A 118 43.84 1.89 -6.96
N LEU A 119 43.14 0.77 -6.74
CA LEU A 119 43.75 -0.49 -6.29
C LEU A 119 44.43 -1.27 -7.44
N MET A 120 43.90 -1.17 -8.66
CA MET A 120 44.45 -1.85 -9.83
C MET A 120 45.82 -1.30 -10.24
N LYS A 121 45.99 0.03 -10.21
CA LYS A 121 47.27 0.69 -10.59
C LYS A 121 48.50 0.15 -9.82
N PRO A 122 48.52 0.10 -8.47
CA PRO A 122 49.66 -0.42 -7.73
C PRO A 122 49.83 -1.93 -7.92
N LEU A 123 48.75 -2.68 -8.11
CA LEU A 123 48.84 -4.12 -8.39
C LEU A 123 49.49 -4.38 -9.75
N LEU A 124 49.12 -3.60 -10.76
CA LEU A 124 49.73 -3.63 -12.09
C LEU A 124 51.20 -3.20 -12.03
N PHE A 125 51.50 -2.10 -11.31
CA PHE A 125 52.86 -1.62 -11.13
C PHE A 125 53.75 -2.64 -10.39
N LEU A 126 53.22 -3.28 -9.34
CA LEU A 126 53.91 -4.34 -8.60
C LEU A 126 54.17 -5.56 -9.48
N SER A 127 53.20 -5.94 -10.33
CA SER A 127 53.40 -7.03 -11.29
C SER A 127 54.50 -6.72 -12.31
N THR A 128 54.56 -5.48 -12.80
CA THR A 128 55.63 -5.03 -13.70
C THR A 128 56.99 -5.02 -13.01
N HIS A 129 57.05 -4.59 -11.74
CA HIS A 129 58.29 -4.55 -10.96
C HIS A 129 58.81 -5.97 -10.65
N LEU A 130 57.93 -6.92 -10.32
CA LEU A 130 58.31 -8.33 -10.10
C LEU A 130 58.91 -8.97 -11.36
N ILE A 131 58.35 -8.67 -12.54
CA ILE A 131 58.86 -9.17 -13.82
C ILE A 131 60.24 -8.57 -14.13
N ALA A 132 60.44 -7.29 -13.80
CA ALA A 132 61.70 -6.59 -14.04
C ALA A 132 62.83 -7.01 -13.09
N GLU A 133 62.51 -7.40 -11.85
CA GLU A 133 63.52 -7.76 -10.84
C GLU A 133 64.01 -9.21 -10.93
N MET A 134 63.28 -10.12 -11.58
CA MET A 134 63.67 -11.54 -11.73
C MET A 134 63.90 -11.96 -13.19
N PRO A 135 64.74 -11.25 -13.98
CA PRO A 135 64.97 -11.57 -15.40
C PRO A 135 65.62 -12.96 -15.58
N LEU A 136 66.38 -13.40 -14.58
CA LEU A 136 67.08 -14.68 -14.58
C LEU A 136 66.09 -15.85 -14.46
N LEU A 137 65.08 -15.74 -13.60
CA LEU A 137 64.06 -16.77 -13.40
C LEU A 137 63.16 -16.90 -14.64
N MET A 138 62.73 -15.76 -15.20
CA MET A 138 61.97 -15.75 -16.47
C MET A 138 62.78 -16.36 -17.62
N GLY A 139 64.07 -16.02 -17.73
CA GLY A 139 64.96 -16.61 -18.73
C GLY A 139 65.11 -18.12 -18.60
N VAL A 140 65.27 -18.63 -17.36
CA VAL A 140 65.37 -20.07 -17.09
C VAL A 140 64.07 -20.80 -17.43
N VAL A 141 62.91 -20.25 -17.08
CA VAL A 141 61.60 -20.85 -17.40
C VAL A 141 61.35 -20.89 -18.91
N ILE A 142 61.68 -19.82 -19.63
CA ILE A 142 61.56 -19.78 -21.09
C ILE A 142 62.51 -20.80 -21.73
N LEU A 143 63.78 -20.84 -21.31
CA LEU A 143 64.76 -21.78 -21.82
C LEU A 143 64.30 -23.23 -21.58
N PHE A 144 63.87 -23.55 -20.37
CA PHE A 144 63.36 -24.87 -20.02
C PHE A 144 62.15 -25.25 -20.89
N SER A 145 61.20 -24.33 -21.06
CA SER A 145 60.02 -24.55 -21.90
C SER A 145 60.38 -24.83 -23.36
N VAL A 146 61.32 -24.06 -23.92
CA VAL A 146 61.82 -24.28 -25.30
C VAL A 146 62.52 -25.63 -25.39
N THR A 147 63.38 -25.99 -24.43
CA THR A 147 64.05 -27.29 -24.45
C THR A 147 63.08 -28.46 -24.33
N ALA A 148 62.04 -28.35 -23.51
CA ALA A 148 61.00 -29.37 -23.41
C ALA A 148 60.22 -29.52 -24.73
N LEU A 149 59.89 -28.40 -25.38
CA LEU A 149 59.19 -28.42 -26.68
C LEU A 149 60.05 -28.99 -27.79
N THR A 150 61.34 -28.66 -27.85
CA THR A 150 62.25 -29.21 -28.87
C THR A 150 62.47 -30.70 -28.67
N LEU A 151 62.68 -31.16 -27.43
CA LEU A 151 62.77 -32.58 -27.10
C LEU A 151 61.49 -33.33 -27.47
N SER A 152 60.33 -32.76 -27.14
CA SER A 152 59.02 -33.33 -27.50
C SER A 152 58.86 -33.44 -29.01
N ALA A 153 59.17 -32.37 -29.76
CA ALA A 153 59.09 -32.36 -31.22
C ALA A 153 60.06 -33.38 -31.86
N VAL A 154 61.30 -33.48 -31.36
CA VAL A 154 62.29 -34.47 -31.85
C VAL A 154 61.84 -35.90 -31.54
N SER A 155 61.30 -36.14 -30.34
CA SER A 155 60.75 -37.44 -29.98
C SER A 155 59.60 -37.84 -30.90
N LEU A 156 58.70 -36.90 -31.19
CA LEU A 156 57.54 -37.13 -32.07
C LEU A 156 57.98 -37.39 -33.52
N LEU A 157 58.95 -36.63 -34.03
CA LEU A 157 59.55 -36.85 -35.35
C LEU A 157 60.29 -38.19 -35.46
N ARG A 158 61.00 -38.60 -34.41
CA ARG A 158 61.65 -39.93 -34.37
C ARG A 158 60.61 -41.05 -34.42
N LEU A 159 59.53 -40.93 -33.65
CA LEU A 159 58.48 -41.95 -33.58
C LEU A 159 57.78 -42.11 -34.94
N LEU A 160 57.43 -41.00 -35.60
CA LEU A 160 56.82 -41.02 -36.93
C LEU A 160 57.75 -41.65 -37.98
N ARG A 161 59.06 -41.39 -37.89
CA ARG A 161 60.05 -41.94 -38.84
C ARG A 161 60.25 -43.45 -38.66
N THR A 162 60.14 -43.96 -37.43
CA THR A 162 60.23 -45.41 -37.15
C THR A 162 58.98 -46.18 -37.57
N THR A 163 57.82 -45.53 -37.66
CA THR A 163 56.57 -46.18 -38.11
C THR A 163 56.41 -46.25 -39.63
N THR A 164 57.22 -45.50 -40.38
CA THR A 164 57.19 -45.42 -41.85
C THR A 164 58.30 -46.21 -42.55
N SER A 165 59.13 -46.94 -41.81
CA SER A 165 60.12 -47.89 -42.32
C SER A 165 59.72 -49.31 -41.96
#